data_AF-A0A0S8H3Q3-F1
#
_entry.id   AF-A0A0S8H3Q3-F1
#
_cell.length_a   1.000
_cell.length_b   1.000
_cell.length_c   1.000
_cell.angle_alpha   90.00
_cell.angle_beta   90.00
_cell.angle_gamma   90.00
#
_symmetry.space_group_name_H-M   'P 1'
#
loop_
_entity.id
_entity.type
_entity.pdbx_description
1 polymer ?
#
loop_
_entity_poly.entity_id
_entity_poly.type
_entity_poly.pdbx_seq_one_letter_code
_entity_poly.pdbx_strand_id
1 'polypeptide(L)' 'MAFKLPDLTYDYSALEPHIDARTMEIHHSKHHSAYTNNLNNAVSGTAMESVSIESLLK' A
#
# COMPACT_ATOMS: atom_id res chain seq x y z
N MET A 1 -13.61 -0.58 -2.24
CA MET A 1 -12.29 -0.92 -1.66
C MET A 1 -12.19 -0.19 -0.33
N ALA A 2 -12.12 -0.95 0.76
CA ALA A 2 -12.01 -0.41 2.13
C ALA A 2 -10.66 0.28 2.36
N PHE A 3 -9.59 -0.28 1.78
CA PHE A 3 -8.22 0.23 1.89
C PHE A 3 -7.76 0.86 0.58
N LYS A 4 -6.93 1.91 0.67
CA LYS A 4 -6.37 2.63 -0.49
C LYS A 4 -4.85 2.67 -0.38
N LEU A 5 -4.17 2.60 -1.54
CA LEU A 5 -2.74 2.86 -1.63
C LEU A 5 -2.53 4.35 -1.35
N PRO A 6 -1.78 4.73 -0.30
CA PRO A 6 -1.49 6.13 -0.01
C PRO A 6 -0.59 6.72 -1.10
N ASP A 7 -0.89 7.94 -1.56
CA ASP A 7 0.01 8.66 -2.45
C ASP A 7 1.30 9.04 -1.71
N LEU A 8 2.44 8.96 -2.42
CA LEU A 8 3.69 9.49 -1.90
C LEU A 8 3.64 11.03 -1.87
N THR A 9 4.11 11.61 -0.77
CA THR A 9 4.22 13.07 -0.62
C THR A 9 5.51 13.63 -1.23
N TYR A 10 6.24 12.82 -1.99
CA TYR A 10 7.52 13.13 -2.60
C TYR A 10 7.74 12.31 -3.88
N ASP A 11 8.57 12.80 -4.79
CA ASP A 11 8.94 12.12 -6.03
C ASP A 11 9.76 10.85 -5.78
N TYR A 12 9.69 9.87 -6.68
CA TYR A 12 10.43 8.60 -6.52
C TYR A 12 11.94 8.76 -6.33
N SER A 13 12.54 9.84 -6.85
CA SER A 13 13.97 10.14 -6.71
C SER A 13 14.34 10.89 -5.42
N ALA A 14 13.38 11.26 -4.57
CA ALA A 14 13.62 12.11 -3.40
C ALA A 14 14.56 11.50 -2.35
N LEU A 15 14.82 10.18 -2.43
CA LEU A 15 15.67 9.44 -1.50
C LEU A 15 17.05 9.10 -2.09
N GLU A 16 17.38 9.60 -3.28
CA GLU A 16 18.70 9.41 -3.86
C GLU A 16 19.80 10.13 -3.07
N PRO A 17 21.03 9.58 -3.00
CA PRO A 17 21.49 8.33 -3.64
C PRO A 17 21.26 7.08 -2.77
N HIS A 18 20.52 7.19 -1.67
CA HIS A 18 20.36 6.11 -0.69
C HIS A 18 19.35 5.05 -1.15
N ILE A 19 18.30 5.47 -1.86
CA ILE A 19 17.35 4.60 -2.54
C ILE A 19 17.11 5.18 -3.92
N ASP A 20 17.37 4.39 -4.96
CA ASP A 20 17.18 4.84 -6.34
C ASP A 20 15.69 4.95 -6.71
N ALA A 21 15.39 5.81 -7.69
CA ALA A 21 14.01 6.06 -8.12
C ALA A 21 13.30 4.80 -8.63
N ARG A 22 14.01 3.88 -9.28
CA ARG A 22 13.40 2.65 -9.83
C ARG A 22 12.98 1.71 -8.70
N THR A 23 13.78 1.62 -7.64
CA THR A 23 13.44 0.87 -6.42
C THR A 23 12.18 1.44 -5.78
N MET A 24 12.10 2.77 -5.59
CA MET A 24 10.90 3.40 -5.00
C MET A 24 9.65 3.24 -5.88
N GLU A 25 9.78 3.35 -7.20
CA GLU A 25 8.68 3.13 -8.14
C GLU A 25 8.14 1.70 -8.04
N ILE A 26 9.03 0.69 -8.07
CA ILE A 26 8.63 -0.72 -7.96
C ILE A 26 8.02 -1.00 -6.58
N HIS A 27 8.65 -0.51 -5.51
CA HIS A 27 8.17 -0.71 -4.14
C HIS A 27 6.75 -0.17 -3.95
N HIS A 28 6.52 1.08 -4.36
CA HIS A 28 5.22 1.74 -4.18
C HIS A 28 4.17 1.23 -5.18
N SER A 29 4.44 1.34 -6.49
CA SER A 29 3.43 1.10 -7.53
C SER A 29 3.12 -0.38 -7.76
N LYS A 30 4.04 -1.28 -7.42
CA LYS A 30 3.85 -2.74 -7.58
C LYS A 30 3.59 -3.41 -6.24
N HIS A 31 4.56 -3.40 -5.32
CA HIS A 31 4.45 -4.21 -4.10
C HIS A 31 3.37 -3.67 -3.15
N HIS A 32 3.42 -2.39 -2.77
CA HIS A 32 2.41 -1.80 -1.88
C HIS A 32 1.00 -1.82 -2.51
N SER A 33 0.91 -1.52 -3.81
CA SER A 33 -0.34 -1.66 -4.58
C SER A 33 -0.90 -3.09 -4.52
N ALA A 34 -0.06 -4.11 -4.76
CA ALA A 34 -0.46 -5.51 -4.70
C ALA A 34 -0.93 -5.94 -3.31
N TYR A 35 -0.22 -5.52 -2.24
CA TYR A 35 -0.66 -5.79 -0.87
C TYR A 35 -2.02 -5.16 -0.58
N THR A 36 -2.23 -3.91 -0.98
CA THR A 36 -3.51 -3.20 -0.80
C THR A 36 -4.65 -3.91 -1.53
N ASN A 37 -4.44 -4.31 -2.79
CA ASN A 37 -5.44 -5.00 -3.59
C ASN A 37 -5.78 -6.38 -3.01
N ASN A 38 -4.76 -7.13 -2.62
CA ASN A 38 -4.95 -8.47 -2.05
C ASN A 38 -5.65 -8.40 -0.69
N LEU A 39 -5.34 -7.40 0.15
CA LEU A 39 -6.06 -7.17 1.40
C LEU A 39 -7.54 -6.91 1.13
N ASN A 40 -7.87 -5.98 0.22
CA ASN A 40 -9.25 -5.69 -0.15
C ASN A 40 -9.98 -6.94 -0.66
N ASN A 41 -9.34 -7.75 -1.50
CA ASN A 41 -9.91 -9.01 -1.99
C ASN A 41 -10.17 -10.00 -0.85
N ALA A 42 -9.26 -10.09 0.13
CA ALA A 42 -9.38 -11.01 1.25
C ALA A 42 -10.52 -10.63 2.22
N VAL A 43 -10.77 -9.33 2.41
CA VAL A 43 -11.81 -8.85 3.36
C VAL A 43 -13.16 -8.59 2.71
N SER A 44 -13.24 -8.56 1.37
CA SER A 44 -14.46 -8.26 0.61
C SER A 44 -15.64 -9.13 1.04
N GLY A 45 -16.74 -8.51 1.46
CA GLY A 45 -17.96 -9.21 1.88
C GLY A 45 -17.89 -9.82 3.28
N THR A 46 -16.82 -9.56 4.03
CA THR A 46 -16.70 -9.99 5.43
C THR A 46 -16.97 -8.83 6.39
N ALA A 47 -17.16 -9.12 7.68
CA ALA A 47 -17.26 -8.08 8.71
C ALA A 47 -15.97 -7.24 8.86
N MET A 48 -14.86 -7.70 8.30
CA MET A 48 -13.56 -7.02 8.33
C MET A 48 -13.42 -5.91 7.28
N GLU A 49 -14.38 -5.77 6.35
CA GLU A 49 -14.33 -4.74 5.31
C GLU A 49 -14.47 -3.31 5.87
N SER A 50 -15.06 -3.15 7.06
CA SER A 50 -15.34 -1.83 7.65
C SER A 50 -14.42 -1.44 8.82
N VAL A 51 -13.45 -2.29 9.19
CA VAL A 51 -12.56 -2.03 10.31
C VAL A 51 -11.25 -1.36 9.84
N SER A 52 -10.56 -0.69 10.77
CA SER A 52 -9.27 -0.07 10.48
C SER A 52 -8.16 -1.12 10.30
N ILE A 53 -7.07 -0.74 9.62
CA ILE A 53 -5.93 -1.65 9.43
C ILE A 53 -5.30 -2.07 10.77
N GLU A 54 -5.26 -1.17 11.75
CA GLU A 54 -4.76 -1.45 13.11
C GLU A 54 -5.64 -2.45 13.85
N SER A 55 -6.93 -2.48 13.53
CA SER A 55 -7.86 -3.45 14.11
C SER A 55 -7.70 -4.84 13.48
N LEU A 56 -7.32 -4.92 12.20
CA LEU A 56 -7.01 -6.18 11.51
C LEU A 56 -5.70 -6.85 11.96
N LEU A 57 -4.76 -6.06 12.48
CA LEU A 57 -3.41 -6.54 12.85
C LEU A 57 -3.29 -7.03 14.31
N LYS A 58 -4.37 -6.96 15.08
CA LYS A 58 -4.42 -7.46 16.47
C LYS A 58 -4.87 -8.91 16.51
#